data_AF-A0A818DSA3-F1
#
_entry.id   AF-A0A818DSA3-F1
#
_cell.length_a   1.000
_cell.length_b   1.000
_cell.length_c   1.000
_cell.angle_alpha   90.00
_cell.angle_beta   90.00
_cell.angle_gamma   90.00
#
_symmetry.space_group_name_H-M   'P 1'
#
loop_
_entity.id
_entity.type
_entity.pdbx_description
1 polymer ?
#
loop_
_entity_poly.entity_id
_entity_poly.type
_entity_poly.pdbx_seq_one_letter_code
_entity_poly.pdbx_strand_id
1 'polypeptide(L)'
;MTSFYRIRDRYVRRLEPPVAESPRLGPRVALCEWICSLFNRIRNALRNLNLFYRRNSDASAILEQILTTRLYIGCLFTSLLILILATGFSERTVINTVVLPSVAEFEKIAQTERQTLSCPCSEIAIQNSAFISVTYTLHQICSSELLSDDSLDRLSYIDHIRSAYYYLDIRLYGLDMFRAIISYCILSNSTINDALATLLNTYLITTETLSRQDFNEQTQVLISNFLSNVKQTFKYMSVLAHETTRGNQLLSSRVSNFFLDGIFDSNQNLIRVQTHLGTMSSIDDMLPTCSCALSMCSQLLGFFNRSSNGSIFTLITEIPGMYSACYPLDGLRKSTLECWFNDTCIEIISSNLTPFPVDISFNPLNASQLIRFSPKSTLGDIIDEIMVEEWRQTISYEAYYRSCKPLKCVFTYTHRLDLIYVVTTLAAVFGGLSVSFQIVCSWLIKFYVHRRRTNTVSTSTTATVTALQSTPPVPIIPLCSINATWKREAVTVAGFSNSTSDSSLSGLYYPEDIVVDAMGNLYIQDFLNRRILYWPTNSTEGRSIAGTGVSGEEPNQLRSPDGLLGDDQF
;
A
#
# COMPACT_ATOMS: atom_id res chain seq x y z
N MET A 1 -46.70 4.08 88.91
CA MET A 1 -47.75 3.07 88.69
C MET A 1 -47.12 1.69 88.75
N THR A 2 -47.51 0.94 89.79
CA THR A 2 -47.74 -0.52 89.83
C THR A 2 -46.59 -1.45 89.42
N SER A 3 -45.79 -2.05 90.32
CA SER A 3 -46.08 -2.96 91.46
C SER A 3 -46.19 -4.44 91.09
N PHE A 4 -45.74 -5.25 92.07
CA PHE A 4 -46.03 -6.67 92.37
C PHE A 4 -45.15 -7.71 91.64
N TYR A 5 -44.49 -8.67 92.29
CA TYR A 5 -44.33 -9.07 93.72
C TYR A 5 -43.17 -10.12 93.75
N ARG A 6 -42.19 -10.05 94.67
CA ARG A 6 -42.10 -10.82 95.95
C ARG A 6 -42.16 -12.36 95.75
N ILE A 7 -41.30 -13.21 96.32
CA ILE A 7 -40.69 -13.19 97.66
C ILE A 7 -39.63 -14.32 97.78
N ARG A 8 -38.51 -14.03 98.48
CA ARG A 8 -37.80 -14.76 99.55
C ARG A 8 -37.47 -16.28 99.40
N ASP A 9 -36.36 -16.81 99.93
CA ASP A 9 -35.64 -16.50 101.18
C ASP A 9 -34.23 -17.16 101.15
N ARG A 10 -33.14 -16.48 101.58
CA ARG A 10 -32.37 -16.66 102.86
C ARG A 10 -31.47 -17.93 102.87
N TYR A 11 -30.17 -17.97 103.22
CA TYR A 11 -29.32 -17.35 104.26
C TYR A 11 -27.83 -17.42 103.78
N VAL A 12 -27.04 -16.33 103.76
CA VAL A 12 -25.99 -15.89 104.74
C VAL A 12 -24.64 -16.65 104.73
N ARG A 13 -23.60 -15.90 104.31
CA ARG A 13 -22.18 -15.74 104.78
C ARG A 13 -21.38 -17.00 105.20
N ARG A 14 -20.08 -17.14 104.88
CA ARG A 14 -18.97 -16.15 104.97
C ARG A 14 -17.67 -16.78 104.40
N LEU A 15 -16.70 -15.92 104.09
CA LEU A 15 -15.23 -16.12 104.05
C LEU A 15 -14.59 -16.40 102.68
N GLU A 16 -13.92 -15.38 102.14
CA GLU A 16 -12.78 -15.52 101.22
C GLU A 16 -11.62 -16.24 101.91
N PRO A 17 -10.81 -16.99 101.16
CA PRO A 17 -9.42 -16.57 100.95
C PRO A 17 -8.92 -16.92 99.52
N PRO A 18 -7.61 -16.86 99.23
CA PRO A 18 -6.93 -15.75 98.59
C PRO A 18 -6.54 -16.03 97.13
N VAL A 19 -6.06 -14.96 96.48
CA VAL A 19 -5.38 -14.94 95.17
C VAL A 19 -4.28 -16.01 95.10
N ALA A 20 -4.39 -16.90 94.10
CA ALA A 20 -3.30 -17.76 93.65
C ALA A 20 -3.09 -17.55 92.14
N GLU A 21 -1.91 -17.06 91.80
CA GLU A 21 -1.44 -16.93 90.42
C GLU A 21 -1.42 -18.30 89.72
N SER A 22 -2.17 -18.42 88.63
CA SER A 22 -1.99 -19.50 87.66
C SER A 22 -0.95 -19.08 86.62
N PRO A 23 0.00 -19.94 86.22
CA PRO A 23 1.09 -19.55 85.32
C PRO A 23 0.54 -19.21 83.93
N ARG A 24 0.86 -18.01 83.45
CA ARG A 24 0.60 -17.57 82.07
C ARG A 24 1.44 -18.44 81.11
N LEU A 25 0.84 -19.49 80.55
CA LEU A 25 1.33 -20.05 79.29
C LEU A 25 0.99 -19.07 78.16
N GLY A 26 1.99 -18.69 77.37
CA GLY A 26 1.82 -17.72 76.29
C GLY A 26 0.82 -18.18 75.20
N PRO A 27 0.13 -17.25 74.51
CA PRO A 27 -0.97 -17.56 73.58
C PRO A 27 -0.58 -18.48 72.40
N ARG A 28 0.71 -18.57 72.06
CA ARG A 28 1.22 -19.48 71.03
C ARG A 28 1.25 -20.95 71.46
N VAL A 29 1.44 -21.25 72.75
CA VAL A 29 1.50 -22.64 73.26
C VAL A 29 0.10 -23.23 73.37
N ALA A 30 -0.87 -22.45 73.84
CA ALA A 30 -2.28 -22.84 73.91
C ALA A 30 -2.91 -23.09 72.52
N LEU A 31 -2.53 -22.29 71.51
CA LEU A 31 -2.99 -22.48 70.13
C LEU A 31 -2.41 -23.78 69.54
N CYS A 32 -1.15 -24.08 69.82
CA CYS A 32 -0.49 -25.28 69.31
C CYS A 32 -1.05 -26.56 69.95
N GLU A 33 -1.28 -26.55 71.26
CA GLU A 33 -1.96 -27.67 71.95
C GLU A 33 -3.41 -27.86 71.48
N TRP A 34 -4.12 -26.77 71.22
CA TRP A 34 -5.48 -26.82 70.67
C TRP A 34 -5.49 -27.37 69.24
N ILE A 35 -4.56 -26.94 68.37
CA ILE A 35 -4.39 -27.47 67.01
C ILE A 35 -4.01 -28.96 67.04
N CYS A 36 -3.07 -29.37 67.90
CA CYS A 36 -2.68 -30.77 68.07
C CYS A 36 -3.84 -31.63 68.60
N SER A 37 -4.61 -31.12 69.56
CA SER A 37 -5.83 -31.75 70.09
C SER A 37 -6.90 -31.90 69.00
N LEU A 38 -7.13 -30.85 68.21
CA LEU A 38 -8.08 -30.84 67.12
C LEU A 38 -7.66 -31.81 66.00
N PHE A 39 -6.38 -31.81 65.63
CA PHE A 39 -5.83 -32.74 64.64
C PHE A 39 -5.93 -34.19 65.11
N ASN A 40 -5.69 -34.45 66.40
CA ASN A 40 -5.89 -35.77 66.99
C ASN A 40 -7.36 -36.19 67.03
N ARG A 41 -8.27 -35.28 67.35
CA ARG A 41 -9.73 -35.53 67.32
C ARG A 41 -10.22 -35.81 65.90
N ILE A 42 -9.80 -35.01 64.92
CA ILE A 42 -10.13 -35.19 63.51
C ILE A 42 -9.52 -36.50 62.98
N ARG A 43 -8.27 -36.80 63.31
CA ARG A 43 -7.60 -38.06 62.93
C ARG A 43 -8.30 -39.28 63.52
N ASN A 44 -8.74 -39.21 64.78
CA ASN A 44 -9.49 -40.29 65.42
C ASN A 44 -10.91 -40.41 64.86
N ALA A 45 -11.58 -39.29 64.58
CA ALA A 45 -12.88 -39.26 63.91
C ALA A 45 -12.81 -39.85 62.49
N LEU A 46 -11.81 -39.48 61.69
CA LEU A 46 -11.55 -40.02 60.35
C LEU A 46 -11.14 -41.51 60.38
N ARG A 47 -10.41 -41.95 61.42
CA ARG A 47 -10.03 -43.36 61.58
C ARG A 47 -11.23 -44.27 61.83
N ASN A 48 -12.24 -43.76 62.54
CA ASN A 48 -13.46 -44.47 62.92
C ASN A 48 -14.67 -44.10 62.04
N LEU A 49 -14.48 -43.24 61.04
CA LEU A 49 -15.54 -42.81 60.14
C LEU A 49 -15.97 -43.99 59.27
N ASN A 50 -17.25 -44.34 59.36
CA ASN A 50 -17.89 -45.36 58.54
C ASN A 50 -19.17 -44.77 57.96
N LEU A 51 -19.08 -44.25 56.73
CA LEU A 51 -20.21 -43.64 56.02
C LEU A 51 -21.22 -44.69 55.51
N PHE A 52 -20.80 -45.97 55.42
CA PHE A 52 -21.61 -47.08 54.91
C PHE A 52 -22.10 -48.01 56.03
N TYR A 53 -22.37 -47.46 57.21
CA TYR A 53 -22.80 -48.22 58.38
C TYR A 53 -24.14 -48.93 58.15
N ARG A 54 -24.18 -50.24 58.44
CA ARG A 54 -25.39 -51.06 58.39
C ARG A 54 -25.62 -51.73 59.75
N ARG A 55 -26.83 -51.62 60.30
CA ARG A 55 -27.20 -52.22 61.60
C ARG A 55 -27.19 -53.75 61.48
N ASN A 56 -26.58 -54.44 62.46
CA ASN A 56 -26.34 -55.90 62.53
C ASN A 56 -25.29 -56.43 61.52
N SER A 57 -24.05 -55.94 61.61
CA SER A 57 -22.93 -56.36 60.75
C SER A 57 -21.88 -57.15 61.55
N ASP A 58 -21.39 -58.26 60.99
CA ASP A 58 -20.30 -59.05 61.57
C ASP A 58 -18.94 -58.30 61.54
N ALA A 59 -17.95 -58.76 62.33
CA ALA A 59 -16.64 -58.12 62.42
C ALA A 59 -15.91 -57.99 61.06
N SER A 60 -16.11 -58.94 60.14
CA SER A 60 -15.61 -58.89 58.76
C SER A 60 -16.33 -57.83 57.92
N ALA A 61 -17.65 -57.70 58.07
CA ALA A 61 -18.46 -56.71 57.36
C ALA A 61 -18.18 -55.28 57.84
N ILE A 62 -17.82 -55.08 59.11
CA ILE A 62 -17.39 -53.78 59.65
C ILE A 62 -16.07 -53.33 59.01
N LEU A 63 -15.11 -54.25 58.81
CA LEU A 63 -13.84 -53.95 58.16
C LEU A 63 -14.04 -53.55 56.68
N GLU A 64 -14.93 -54.22 55.97
CA GLU A 64 -15.31 -53.88 54.58
C GLU A 64 -15.95 -52.48 54.48
N GLN A 65 -16.78 -52.11 55.45
CA GLN A 65 -17.43 -50.81 55.51
C GLN A 65 -16.44 -49.65 55.79
N ILE A 66 -15.43 -49.88 56.63
CA ILE A 66 -14.37 -48.89 56.89
C ILE A 66 -13.46 -48.73 55.67
N LEU A 67 -13.10 -49.83 55.01
CA LEU A 67 -12.30 -49.80 53.77
C LEU A 67 -13.04 -49.08 52.63
N THR A 68 -14.36 -49.31 52.48
CA THR A 68 -15.18 -48.64 51.45
C THR A 68 -15.28 -47.15 51.72
N THR A 69 -15.45 -46.75 52.99
CA THR A 69 -15.45 -45.35 53.41
C THR A 69 -14.13 -44.65 53.07
N ARG A 70 -12.98 -45.30 53.31
CA ARG A 70 -11.65 -44.73 53.00
C ARG A 70 -11.40 -44.61 51.50
N LEU A 71 -11.75 -45.64 50.72
CA LEU A 71 -11.62 -45.63 49.27
C LEU A 71 -12.52 -44.54 48.66
N TYR A 72 -13.76 -44.43 49.14
CA TYR A 72 -14.72 -43.41 48.73
C TYR A 72 -14.19 -41.98 48.97
N ILE A 73 -13.75 -41.68 50.20
CA ILE A 73 -13.20 -40.35 50.54
C ILE A 73 -11.94 -40.05 49.72
N GLY A 74 -11.07 -41.05 49.52
CA GLY A 74 -9.87 -40.92 48.69
C GLY A 74 -10.19 -40.59 47.24
N CYS A 75 -11.08 -41.37 46.60
CA CYS A 75 -11.52 -41.14 45.21
C CYS A 75 -12.24 -39.80 45.04
N LEU A 76 -13.08 -39.42 46.01
CA LEU A 76 -13.79 -38.13 45.98
C LEU A 76 -12.79 -36.97 46.07
N PHE A 77 -11.81 -37.05 46.97
CA PHE A 77 -10.81 -36.00 47.14
C PHE A 77 -9.88 -35.86 45.93
N THR A 78 -9.38 -36.98 45.38
CA THR A 78 -8.52 -36.93 44.19
C THR A 78 -9.26 -36.42 42.97
N SER A 79 -10.52 -36.82 42.77
CA SER A 79 -11.33 -36.33 41.67
C SER A 79 -11.68 -34.83 41.81
N LEU A 80 -11.96 -34.36 43.03
CA LEU A 80 -12.18 -32.93 43.29
C LEU A 80 -10.90 -32.11 43.05
N LEU A 81 -9.73 -32.62 43.45
CA LEU A 81 -8.44 -31.98 43.20
C LEU A 81 -8.14 -31.89 41.70
N ILE A 82 -8.38 -32.97 40.95
CA ILE A 82 -8.22 -32.99 39.49
C ILE A 82 -9.18 -31.98 38.83
N LEU A 83 -10.44 -31.91 39.28
CA LEU A 83 -11.41 -30.93 38.79
C LEU A 83 -10.98 -29.50 39.07
N ILE A 84 -10.47 -29.19 40.28
CA ILE A 84 -9.95 -27.86 40.63
C ILE A 84 -8.78 -27.47 39.73
N LEU A 85 -7.84 -28.39 39.51
CA LEU A 85 -6.70 -28.13 38.63
C LEU A 85 -7.16 -27.95 37.18
N ALA A 86 -7.99 -28.85 36.67
CA ALA A 86 -8.48 -28.80 35.29
C ALA A 86 -9.32 -27.53 35.01
N THR A 87 -10.17 -27.13 35.95
CA THR A 87 -10.98 -25.90 35.82
C THR A 87 -10.16 -24.63 36.04
N GLY A 88 -9.17 -24.66 36.93
CA GLY A 88 -8.29 -23.52 37.20
C GLY A 88 -7.34 -23.18 36.05
N PHE A 89 -6.92 -24.18 35.28
CA PHE A 89 -6.10 -23.98 34.07
C PHE A 89 -6.92 -23.76 32.79
N SER A 90 -8.26 -23.82 32.87
CA SER A 90 -9.11 -23.53 31.71
C SER A 90 -9.15 -22.03 31.45
N GLU A 91 -8.82 -21.63 30.23
CA GLU A 91 -9.01 -20.26 29.77
C GLU A 91 -10.48 -20.02 29.44
N ARG A 92 -11.02 -18.88 29.86
CA ARG A 92 -12.39 -18.45 29.56
C ARG A 92 -12.33 -17.15 28.77
N THR A 93 -13.06 -17.10 27.67
CA THR A 93 -13.27 -15.88 26.88
C THR A 93 -14.46 -15.11 27.45
N VAL A 94 -14.26 -13.83 27.72
CA VAL A 94 -15.32 -12.91 28.15
C VAL A 94 -15.52 -11.87 27.06
N ILE A 95 -16.77 -11.58 26.72
CA ILE A 95 -17.14 -10.53 25.77
C ILE A 95 -17.36 -9.24 26.55
N ASN A 96 -16.61 -8.19 26.22
CA ASN A 96 -16.81 -6.85 26.75
C ASN A 96 -17.41 -5.94 25.68
N THR A 97 -18.21 -4.95 26.08
CA THR A 97 -18.84 -4.00 25.16
C THR A 97 -18.69 -2.57 25.67
N VAL A 98 -18.17 -1.69 24.82
CA VAL A 98 -18.04 -0.26 25.07
C VAL A 98 -18.99 0.48 24.15
N VAL A 99 -19.81 1.37 24.69
CA VAL A 99 -20.78 2.17 23.93
C VAL A 99 -20.20 3.56 23.71
N LEU A 100 -20.28 4.07 22.47
CA LEU A 100 -19.76 5.39 22.08
C LEU A 100 -18.32 5.64 22.56
N PRO A 101 -17.36 4.81 22.13
CA PRO A 101 -15.97 4.94 22.55
C PRO A 101 -15.38 6.29 22.11
N SER A 102 -14.55 6.88 22.98
CA SER A 102 -13.70 8.00 22.59
C SER A 102 -12.50 7.53 21.74
N VAL A 103 -11.88 8.44 20.98
CA VAL A 103 -10.69 8.13 20.15
C VAL A 103 -9.61 7.43 20.98
N ALA A 104 -9.25 7.99 22.13
CA ALA A 104 -8.20 7.45 23.00
C ALA A 104 -8.57 6.09 23.61
N GLU A 105 -9.85 5.88 23.93
CA GLU A 105 -10.34 4.62 24.47
C GLU A 105 -10.31 3.52 23.41
N PHE A 106 -10.75 3.83 22.19
CA PHE A 106 -10.66 2.92 21.05
C PHE A 106 -9.20 2.55 20.74
N GLU A 107 -8.29 3.53 20.67
CA GLU A 107 -6.88 3.27 20.37
C GLU A 107 -6.23 2.35 21.40
N LYS A 108 -6.54 2.55 22.69
CA LYS A 108 -6.03 1.68 23.75
C LYS A 108 -6.49 0.24 23.56
N ILE A 109 -7.78 0.03 23.25
CA ILE A 109 -8.34 -1.31 23.04
C ILE A 109 -7.80 -1.93 21.75
N ALA A 110 -7.68 -1.15 20.68
CA ALA A 110 -7.15 -1.59 19.39
C ALA A 110 -5.68 -2.04 19.48
N GLN A 111 -4.91 -1.47 20.41
CA GLN A 111 -3.54 -1.90 20.67
C GLN A 111 -3.46 -3.20 21.47
N THR A 112 -4.33 -3.41 22.46
CA THR A 112 -4.27 -4.60 23.34
C THR A 112 -5.01 -5.81 22.76
N GLU A 113 -6.18 -5.60 22.15
CA GLU A 113 -7.12 -6.67 21.76
C GLU A 113 -7.38 -6.69 20.24
N ARG A 114 -6.35 -6.42 19.44
CA ARG A 114 -6.45 -6.20 17.99
C ARG A 114 -7.17 -7.30 17.20
N GLN A 115 -7.03 -8.57 17.60
CA GLN A 115 -7.56 -9.71 16.84
C GLN A 115 -9.06 -9.95 17.03
N THR A 116 -9.63 -9.51 18.15
CA THR A 116 -11.01 -9.82 18.55
C THR A 116 -11.90 -8.59 18.61
N LEU A 117 -11.33 -7.40 18.39
CA LEU A 117 -12.04 -6.13 18.38
C LEU A 117 -12.90 -5.98 17.11
N SER A 118 -14.18 -5.70 17.32
CA SER A 118 -15.13 -5.27 16.27
C SER A 118 -15.81 -3.99 16.72
N CYS A 119 -15.69 -2.96 15.88
CA CYS A 119 -16.18 -1.60 16.09
C CYS A 119 -16.79 -1.12 14.77
N PRO A 120 -18.05 -1.51 14.47
CA PRO A 120 -18.68 -1.16 13.21
C PRO A 120 -18.77 0.35 13.04
N CYS A 121 -18.37 0.80 11.87
CA CYS A 121 -18.45 2.18 11.45
C CYS A 121 -19.92 2.54 11.13
N SER A 122 -20.40 3.69 11.60
CA SER A 122 -21.78 4.13 11.29
C SER A 122 -21.93 4.61 9.85
N GLU A 123 -20.87 5.20 9.30
CA GLU A 123 -20.78 5.66 7.92
C GLU A 123 -19.67 4.88 7.21
N ILE A 124 -20.08 3.93 6.37
CA ILE A 124 -19.15 2.95 5.75
C ILE A 124 -18.30 3.60 4.65
N ALA A 125 -18.80 4.65 4.00
CA ALA A 125 -18.12 5.36 2.92
C ALA A 125 -17.83 6.79 3.36
N ILE A 126 -16.57 7.08 3.69
CA ILE A 126 -16.13 8.40 4.17
C ILE A 126 -15.37 9.08 3.05
N GLN A 127 -15.83 10.26 2.64
CA GLN A 127 -15.19 11.01 1.57
C GLN A 127 -13.78 11.46 1.99
N ASN A 128 -12.80 11.33 1.09
CA ASN A 128 -11.39 11.66 1.37
C ASN A 128 -11.17 13.12 1.77
N SER A 129 -11.98 14.05 1.24
CA SER A 129 -11.95 15.48 1.61
C SER A 129 -12.21 15.75 3.09
N ALA A 130 -12.84 14.81 3.82
CA ALA A 130 -13.12 14.98 5.25
C ALA A 130 -11.87 14.86 6.12
N PHE A 131 -10.82 14.15 5.66
CA PHE A 131 -9.65 13.84 6.48
C PHE A 131 -8.30 14.01 5.76
N ILE A 132 -8.29 14.24 4.44
CA ILE A 132 -7.09 14.52 3.64
C ILE A 132 -7.18 15.94 3.08
N SER A 133 -6.07 16.67 3.17
CA SER A 133 -5.86 17.90 2.42
C SER A 133 -4.45 17.91 1.85
N VAL A 134 -4.35 18.16 0.54
CA VAL A 134 -3.11 18.23 -0.22
C VAL A 134 -3.03 19.59 -0.90
N THR A 135 -1.90 20.26 -0.74
CA THR A 135 -1.59 21.55 -1.36
C THR A 135 -0.24 21.46 -2.04
N TYR A 136 0.00 22.31 -3.04
CA TYR A 136 1.24 22.31 -3.81
C TYR A 136 1.70 23.73 -4.10
N THR A 137 2.99 23.89 -4.33
CA THR A 137 3.60 25.13 -4.80
C THR A 137 4.27 24.89 -6.15
N LEU A 138 3.83 25.66 -7.15
CA LEU A 138 4.49 25.64 -8.46
C LEU A 138 5.83 26.39 -8.39
N HIS A 139 6.73 26.05 -9.30
CA HIS A 139 8.00 26.75 -9.50
C HIS A 139 7.73 28.24 -9.75
N GLN A 140 8.53 29.12 -9.13
CA GLN A 140 8.27 30.57 -9.11
C GLN A 140 8.17 31.19 -10.53
N ILE A 141 8.77 30.54 -11.53
CA ILE A 141 8.67 30.95 -12.94
C ILE A 141 7.21 31.07 -13.39
N CYS A 142 6.32 30.21 -12.89
CA CYS A 142 4.89 30.21 -13.23
C CYS A 142 4.13 31.42 -12.71
N SER A 143 4.69 32.14 -11.73
CA SER A 143 4.14 33.40 -11.19
C SER A 143 5.03 34.60 -11.49
N SER A 144 6.06 34.43 -12.32
CA SER A 144 7.01 35.50 -12.66
C SER A 144 6.39 36.48 -13.66
N GLU A 145 6.68 37.77 -13.45
CA GLU A 145 6.32 38.84 -14.39
C GLU A 145 6.95 38.66 -15.78
N LEU A 146 8.06 37.93 -15.88
CA LEU A 146 8.68 37.57 -17.16
C LEU A 146 7.69 36.90 -18.14
N LEU A 147 6.77 36.11 -17.60
CA LEU A 147 5.77 35.39 -18.38
C LEU A 147 4.49 36.22 -18.61
N SER A 148 4.47 37.50 -18.20
CA SER A 148 3.32 38.38 -18.43
C SER A 148 3.16 38.73 -19.92
N ASP A 149 1.92 39.00 -20.33
CA ASP A 149 1.62 39.45 -21.69
C ASP A 149 2.39 40.73 -22.04
N ASP A 150 2.54 41.69 -21.10
CA ASP A 150 3.31 42.92 -21.33
C ASP A 150 4.80 42.62 -21.61
N SER A 151 5.40 41.69 -20.86
CA SER A 151 6.78 41.28 -21.09
C SER A 151 6.96 40.58 -22.45
N LEU A 152 6.03 39.70 -22.81
CA LEU A 152 6.06 39.01 -24.10
C LEU A 152 5.79 39.95 -25.29
N ASP A 153 4.87 40.91 -25.14
CA ASP A 153 4.57 41.90 -26.16
C ASP A 153 5.79 42.80 -26.42
N ARG A 154 6.48 43.24 -25.36
CA ARG A 154 7.74 43.98 -25.46
C ARG A 154 8.85 43.18 -26.14
N LEU A 155 8.98 41.90 -25.80
CA LEU A 155 9.92 40.99 -26.49
C LEU A 155 9.53 40.80 -27.97
N SER A 156 8.23 40.78 -28.29
CA SER A 156 7.73 40.61 -29.67
C SER A 156 7.88 41.84 -30.54
N TYR A 157 7.83 43.06 -29.99
CA TYR A 157 7.96 44.31 -30.74
C TYR A 157 9.34 44.48 -31.42
N ILE A 158 10.32 43.70 -30.97
CA ILE A 158 11.69 43.63 -31.48
C ILE A 158 11.77 42.91 -32.85
N ASP A 159 10.68 42.30 -33.33
CA ASP A 159 10.60 41.63 -34.66
C ASP A 159 10.88 42.57 -35.85
N HIS A 160 10.88 43.89 -35.65
CA HIS A 160 11.21 44.87 -36.69
C HIS A 160 12.73 45.13 -36.84
N ILE A 161 13.58 44.55 -36.00
CA ILE A 161 15.03 44.70 -36.10
C ILE A 161 15.59 43.72 -37.13
N ARG A 162 16.50 44.21 -37.98
CA ARG A 162 17.07 43.50 -39.15
C ARG A 162 17.59 42.08 -38.87
N SER A 163 17.90 41.73 -37.62
CA SER A 163 18.41 40.45 -37.15
C SER A 163 17.36 39.41 -36.73
N ALA A 164 16.07 39.76 -36.68
CA ALA A 164 14.99 38.95 -36.10
C ALA A 164 14.64 37.64 -36.83
N TYR A 165 15.35 37.28 -37.91
CA TYR A 165 15.13 36.03 -38.65
C TYR A 165 16.14 34.92 -38.32
N TYR A 166 17.09 35.16 -37.41
CA TYR A 166 18.10 34.16 -37.08
C TYR A 166 17.62 33.23 -35.96
N TYR A 167 17.61 31.93 -36.22
CA TYR A 167 17.05 30.91 -35.32
C TYR A 167 17.81 30.73 -33.99
N LEU A 168 19.04 31.26 -33.86
CA LEU A 168 19.79 31.29 -32.59
C LEU A 168 19.58 32.57 -31.78
N ASP A 169 18.84 33.54 -32.33
CA ASP A 169 18.58 34.79 -31.63
C ASP A 169 17.48 34.63 -30.58
N ILE A 170 17.81 34.90 -29.32
CA ILE A 170 16.86 34.72 -28.21
C ILE A 170 15.62 35.61 -28.33
N ARG A 171 15.71 36.75 -29.03
CA ARG A 171 14.59 37.70 -29.11
C ARG A 171 13.40 37.09 -29.86
N LEU A 172 13.69 36.19 -30.81
CA LEU A 172 12.67 35.44 -31.53
C LEU A 172 12.42 34.08 -30.88
N TYR A 173 13.49 33.32 -30.63
CA TYR A 173 13.40 31.94 -30.14
C TYR A 173 12.84 31.87 -28.71
N GLY A 174 13.21 32.85 -27.86
CA GLY A 174 12.77 32.96 -26.48
C GLY A 174 11.26 33.18 -26.34
N LEU A 175 10.61 33.86 -27.28
CA LEU A 175 9.15 34.06 -27.25
C LEU A 175 8.39 32.73 -27.24
N ASP A 176 8.82 31.78 -28.08
CA ASP A 176 8.19 30.46 -28.14
C ASP A 176 8.50 29.65 -26.88
N MET A 177 9.73 29.76 -26.36
CA MET A 177 10.12 29.12 -25.11
C MET A 177 9.28 29.62 -23.94
N PHE A 178 9.14 30.94 -23.76
CA PHE A 178 8.35 31.50 -22.66
C PHE A 178 6.86 31.16 -22.78
N ARG A 179 6.30 31.17 -24.00
CA ARG A 179 4.92 30.70 -24.25
C ARG A 179 4.75 29.21 -23.93
N ALA A 180 5.74 28.38 -24.24
CA ALA A 180 5.73 26.99 -23.85
C ALA A 180 5.80 26.82 -22.32
N ILE A 181 6.62 27.60 -21.61
CA ILE A 181 6.66 27.58 -20.14
C ILE A 181 5.30 27.96 -19.55
N ILE A 182 4.64 29.01 -20.07
CA ILE A 182 3.27 29.39 -19.65
C ILE A 182 2.31 28.21 -19.84
N SER A 183 2.37 27.57 -21.00
CA SER A 183 1.50 26.42 -21.31
C SER A 183 1.73 25.27 -20.34
N TYR A 184 2.98 24.97 -19.99
CA TYR A 184 3.31 23.97 -18.97
C TYR A 184 2.80 24.37 -17.57
N CYS A 185 2.94 25.63 -17.16
CA CYS A 185 2.43 26.10 -15.88
C CYS A 185 0.90 25.97 -15.77
N ILE A 186 0.17 26.35 -16.82
CA ILE A 186 -1.29 26.22 -16.89
C ILE A 186 -1.69 24.74 -16.87
N LEU A 187 -1.04 23.91 -17.71
CA LEU A 187 -1.35 22.49 -17.81
C LEU A 187 -1.05 21.75 -16.50
N SER A 188 0.07 22.06 -15.84
CA SER A 188 0.41 21.54 -14.52
C SER A 188 -0.69 21.87 -13.51
N ASN A 189 -1.07 23.15 -13.41
CA ASN A 189 -2.10 23.61 -12.47
C ASN A 189 -3.44 22.88 -12.71
N SER A 190 -3.92 22.84 -13.96
CA SER A 190 -5.16 22.14 -14.32
C SER A 190 -5.08 20.64 -13.99
N THR A 191 -4.00 19.98 -14.43
CA THR A 191 -3.81 18.53 -14.24
C THR A 191 -3.81 18.16 -12.76
N ILE A 192 -3.13 18.95 -11.92
CA ILE A 192 -3.09 18.73 -10.48
C ILE A 192 -4.47 18.96 -9.86
N ASN A 193 -5.17 20.04 -10.22
CA ASN A 193 -6.49 20.35 -9.66
C ASN A 193 -7.54 19.30 -10.04
N ASP A 194 -7.55 18.83 -11.30
CA ASP A 194 -8.47 17.80 -11.77
C ASP A 194 -8.22 16.47 -11.06
N ALA A 195 -6.93 16.11 -10.89
CA ALA A 195 -6.55 14.91 -10.16
C ALA A 195 -6.88 15.02 -8.66
N LEU A 196 -6.65 16.18 -8.03
CA LEU A 196 -7.01 16.43 -6.63
C LEU A 196 -8.53 16.37 -6.43
N ALA A 197 -9.32 16.96 -7.33
CA ALA A 197 -10.77 16.87 -7.29
C ALA A 197 -11.23 15.41 -7.34
N THR A 198 -10.58 14.59 -8.17
CA THR A 198 -10.84 13.14 -8.24
C THR A 198 -10.49 12.46 -6.93
N LEU A 199 -9.28 12.66 -6.38
CA LEU A 199 -8.85 12.07 -5.11
C LEU A 199 -9.80 12.44 -3.96
N LEU A 200 -10.12 13.72 -3.82
CA LEU A 200 -10.90 14.24 -2.70
C LEU A 200 -12.40 13.87 -2.79
N ASN A 201 -12.89 13.51 -3.98
CA ASN A 201 -14.26 13.02 -4.19
C ASN A 201 -14.40 11.49 -4.12
N THR A 202 -13.30 10.76 -4.03
CA THR A 202 -13.34 9.32 -3.74
C THR A 202 -13.55 9.05 -2.24
N TYR A 203 -13.99 7.84 -1.93
CA TYR A 203 -14.37 7.42 -0.58
C TYR A 203 -13.43 6.35 -0.06
N LEU A 204 -13.06 6.46 1.21
CA LEU A 204 -12.49 5.37 2.00
C LEU A 204 -13.64 4.49 2.50
N ILE A 205 -13.63 3.22 2.09
CA ILE A 205 -14.68 2.25 2.43
C ILE A 205 -14.21 1.37 3.59
N THR A 206 -14.82 1.53 4.77
CA THR A 206 -14.49 0.73 5.96
C THR A 206 -15.77 0.31 6.67
N THR A 207 -15.98 -1.00 6.82
CA THR A 207 -17.10 -1.52 7.62
C THR A 207 -16.79 -1.49 9.11
N GLU A 208 -15.51 -1.66 9.44
CA GLU A 208 -14.96 -1.61 10.78
C GLU A 208 -14.11 -0.33 10.94
N THR A 209 -14.06 0.19 12.16
CA THR A 209 -13.26 1.38 12.49
C THR A 209 -11.78 1.02 12.41
N LEU A 210 -11.00 1.76 11.61
CA LEU A 210 -9.58 1.52 11.44
C LEU A 210 -8.78 2.02 12.67
N SER A 211 -7.77 1.24 13.05
CA SER A 211 -6.74 1.72 13.99
C SER A 211 -5.95 2.87 13.36
N ARG A 212 -5.34 3.75 14.18
CA ARG A 212 -4.50 4.84 13.64
C ARG A 212 -3.38 4.32 12.75
N GLN A 213 -2.79 3.18 13.09
CA GLN A 213 -1.76 2.56 12.28
C GLN A 213 -2.31 2.15 10.91
N ASP A 214 -3.40 1.38 10.89
CA ASP A 214 -3.99 0.88 9.63
C ASP A 214 -4.49 2.01 8.75
N PHE A 215 -5.11 3.02 9.36
CA PHE A 215 -5.54 4.23 8.67
C PHE A 215 -4.34 4.98 8.05
N ASN A 216 -3.26 5.17 8.81
CA ASN A 216 -2.07 5.84 8.30
C ASN A 216 -1.42 5.06 7.16
N GLU A 217 -1.30 3.73 7.28
CA GLU A 217 -0.74 2.88 6.23
C GLU A 217 -1.57 2.96 4.94
N GLN A 218 -2.90 2.78 5.05
CA GLN A 218 -3.80 2.88 3.89
C GLN A 218 -3.77 4.27 3.24
N THR A 219 -3.82 5.32 4.06
CA THR A 219 -3.85 6.70 3.55
C THR A 219 -2.52 7.12 2.94
N GLN A 220 -1.39 6.67 3.50
CA GLN A 220 -0.08 6.91 2.92
C GLN A 220 0.06 6.26 1.55
N VAL A 221 -0.37 5.00 1.39
CA VAL A 221 -0.36 4.31 0.10
C VAL A 221 -1.24 5.03 -0.92
N LEU A 222 -2.44 5.46 -0.51
CA LEU A 222 -3.34 6.23 -1.35
C LEU A 222 -2.69 7.52 -1.87
N ILE A 223 -2.08 8.31 -0.97
CA ILE A 223 -1.45 9.58 -1.34
C ILE A 223 -0.18 9.36 -2.15
N SER A 224 0.66 8.37 -1.81
CA SER A 224 1.87 8.09 -2.58
C SER A 224 1.54 7.66 -4.00
N ASN A 225 0.52 6.82 -4.18
CA ASN A 225 0.06 6.40 -5.50
C ASN A 225 -0.51 7.59 -6.27
N PHE A 226 -1.30 8.44 -5.63
CA PHE A 226 -1.80 9.67 -6.23
C PHE A 226 -0.67 10.57 -6.74
N LEU A 227 0.28 10.93 -5.87
CA LEU A 227 1.40 11.82 -6.22
C LEU A 227 2.26 11.24 -7.35
N SER A 228 2.52 9.93 -7.30
CA SER A 228 3.27 9.23 -8.33
C SER A 228 2.54 9.21 -9.67
N ASN A 229 1.24 8.89 -9.66
CA ASN A 229 0.44 8.77 -10.88
C ASN A 229 0.27 10.12 -11.59
N VAL A 230 -0.07 11.19 -10.86
CA VAL A 230 -0.23 12.52 -11.45
C VAL A 230 1.05 12.96 -12.17
N LYS A 231 2.20 12.78 -11.51
CA LYS A 231 3.49 13.08 -12.12
C LYS A 231 3.76 12.22 -13.36
N GLN A 232 3.58 10.90 -13.24
CA GLN A 232 3.93 9.96 -14.30
C GLN A 232 3.05 10.17 -15.54
N THR A 233 1.75 10.39 -15.35
CA THR A 233 0.81 10.66 -16.45
C THR A 233 1.17 11.95 -17.16
N PHE A 234 1.45 13.04 -16.41
CA PHE A 234 1.86 14.30 -17.00
C PHE A 234 3.18 14.17 -17.78
N LYS A 235 4.18 13.52 -17.18
CA LYS A 235 5.47 13.26 -17.83
C LYS A 235 5.30 12.45 -19.11
N TYR A 236 4.52 11.37 -19.07
CA TYR A 236 4.25 10.55 -20.25
C TYR A 236 3.61 11.36 -21.37
N MET A 237 2.60 12.18 -21.06
CA MET A 237 1.95 13.04 -22.05
C MET A 237 2.91 14.10 -22.63
N SER A 238 3.73 14.73 -21.79
CA SER A 238 4.72 15.72 -22.25
C SER A 238 5.79 15.08 -23.15
N VAL A 239 6.31 13.92 -22.76
CA VAL A 239 7.28 13.16 -23.56
C VAL A 239 6.66 12.67 -24.86
N LEU A 240 5.42 12.16 -24.83
CA LEU A 240 4.71 11.74 -26.04
C LEU A 240 4.56 12.90 -27.02
N ALA A 241 4.03 14.04 -26.57
CA ALA A 241 3.87 15.23 -27.42
C ALA A 241 5.20 15.69 -28.03
N HIS A 242 6.26 15.65 -27.21
CA HIS A 242 7.61 16.00 -27.63
C HIS A 242 8.16 15.03 -28.69
N GLU A 243 8.12 13.72 -28.44
CA GLU A 243 8.64 12.68 -29.32
C GLU A 243 7.82 12.57 -30.61
N THR A 244 6.50 12.76 -30.56
CA THR A 244 5.66 12.82 -31.77
C THR A 244 6.05 13.99 -32.66
N THR A 245 6.36 15.16 -32.09
CA THR A 245 6.84 16.32 -32.85
C THR A 245 8.17 16.01 -33.54
N ARG A 246 9.10 15.37 -32.83
CA ARG A 246 10.43 15.01 -33.36
C ARG A 246 10.36 13.91 -34.41
N GLY A 247 9.63 12.83 -34.13
CA GLY A 247 9.51 11.65 -34.99
C GLY A 247 8.85 11.94 -36.33
N ASN A 248 7.90 12.88 -36.37
CA ASN A 248 7.24 13.30 -37.61
C ASN A 248 8.04 14.33 -38.43
N GLN A 249 9.22 14.75 -37.95
CA GLN A 249 10.08 15.71 -38.64
C GLN A 249 9.37 17.02 -39.01
N LEU A 250 8.47 17.51 -38.14
CA LEU A 250 7.63 18.67 -38.44
C LEU A 250 8.47 19.93 -38.63
N LEU A 251 8.16 20.74 -39.65
CA LEU A 251 8.85 22.01 -39.85
C LEU A 251 8.58 22.96 -38.68
N SER A 252 9.65 23.43 -38.04
CA SER A 252 9.57 24.46 -37.00
C SER A 252 9.18 25.80 -37.63
N SER A 253 8.23 26.51 -37.01
CA SER A 253 7.85 27.88 -37.42
C SER A 253 9.03 28.85 -37.41
N ARG A 254 10.08 28.55 -36.63
CA ARG A 254 11.32 29.31 -36.54
C ARG A 254 12.39 28.87 -37.50
N VAL A 255 12.08 27.91 -38.38
CA VAL A 255 13.02 27.43 -39.41
C VAL A 255 14.32 26.91 -38.73
N SER A 256 14.19 26.44 -37.48
CA SER A 256 15.31 25.98 -36.64
C SER A 256 15.78 24.57 -36.99
N ASN A 257 14.96 23.80 -37.71
CA ASN A 257 15.27 22.46 -38.18
C ASN A 257 15.22 22.31 -39.70
N PHE A 258 15.07 23.41 -40.42
CA PHE A 258 14.88 23.41 -41.87
C PHE A 258 15.56 24.61 -42.49
N PHE A 259 16.23 24.46 -43.63
CA PHE A 259 16.67 25.61 -44.41
C PHE A 259 16.77 25.29 -45.91
N LEU A 260 16.79 26.35 -46.70
CA LEU A 260 16.90 26.32 -48.16
C LEU A 260 18.28 26.82 -48.57
N ASP A 261 19.00 26.01 -49.34
CA ASP A 261 20.25 26.41 -49.97
C ASP A 261 20.07 26.54 -51.49
N GLY A 262 20.57 27.63 -52.06
CA GLY A 262 20.53 27.89 -53.50
C GLY A 262 21.86 27.52 -54.13
N ILE A 263 21.84 26.58 -55.08
CA ILE A 263 23.01 26.26 -55.90
C ILE A 263 22.99 27.17 -57.12
N PHE A 264 24.05 27.96 -57.30
CA PHE A 264 24.21 28.90 -58.40
C PHE A 264 25.30 28.45 -59.38
N ASP A 265 25.16 28.81 -60.65
CA ASP A 265 26.22 28.63 -61.64
C ASP A 265 27.32 29.70 -61.49
N SER A 266 28.38 29.59 -62.31
CA SER A 266 29.48 30.57 -62.33
C SER A 266 29.04 32.00 -62.70
N ASN A 267 27.85 32.16 -63.27
CA ASN A 267 27.26 33.44 -63.67
C ASN A 267 26.22 33.94 -62.65
N GLN A 268 26.15 33.32 -61.46
CA GLN A 268 25.17 33.62 -60.40
C GLN A 268 23.70 33.35 -60.77
N ASN A 269 23.43 32.52 -61.79
CA ASN A 269 22.07 32.05 -62.04
C ASN A 269 21.73 30.89 -61.11
N LEU A 270 20.54 30.94 -60.50
CA LEU A 270 20.05 29.85 -59.65
C LEU A 270 19.83 28.59 -60.51
N ILE A 271 20.59 27.53 -60.21
CA ILE A 271 20.45 26.22 -60.85
C ILE A 271 19.37 25.40 -60.15
N ARG A 272 19.44 25.32 -58.82
CA ARG A 272 18.57 24.46 -58.00
C ARG A 272 18.49 24.98 -56.57
N VAL A 273 17.33 24.78 -55.92
CA VAL A 273 17.20 24.92 -54.47
C VAL A 273 17.26 23.53 -53.83
N GLN A 274 18.10 23.38 -52.81
CA GLN A 274 18.18 22.21 -51.95
C GLN A 274 17.55 22.51 -50.59
N THR A 275 16.87 21.52 -50.04
CA THR A 275 16.24 21.58 -48.72
C THR A 275 17.06 20.72 -47.77
N HIS A 276 17.41 21.28 -46.62
CA HIS A 276 18.09 20.52 -45.58
C HIS A 276 17.28 20.50 -44.29
N LEU A 277 17.22 19.32 -43.67
CA LEU A 277 16.66 19.11 -42.33
C LEU A 277 17.82 19.04 -41.32
N GLY A 278 18.10 20.14 -40.65
CA GLY A 278 19.25 20.28 -39.77
C GLY A 278 19.36 21.67 -39.18
N THR A 279 20.25 21.79 -38.19
CA THR A 279 20.67 23.10 -37.66
C THR A 279 21.99 23.48 -38.33
N MET A 280 22.18 24.77 -38.58
CA MET A 280 23.51 25.30 -38.91
C MET A 280 24.31 25.43 -37.61
N SER A 281 25.64 25.63 -37.65
CA SER A 281 26.40 26.02 -36.45
C SER A 281 26.93 27.44 -36.52
N SER A 282 27.01 27.98 -37.73
CA SER A 282 27.47 29.33 -38.04
C SER A 282 26.66 29.90 -39.20
N ILE A 283 26.68 31.22 -39.36
CA ILE A 283 26.15 31.94 -40.52
C ILE A 283 26.95 31.62 -41.79
N ASP A 284 28.21 31.23 -41.65
CA ASP A 284 29.13 31.00 -42.78
C ASP A 284 29.11 29.55 -43.30
N ASP A 285 28.36 28.66 -42.66
CA ASP A 285 28.29 27.25 -43.07
C ASP A 285 27.36 27.10 -44.29
N MET A 286 27.82 26.53 -45.41
CA MET A 286 26.94 26.21 -46.55
C MET A 286 26.12 24.92 -46.34
N LEU A 287 26.41 24.15 -45.29
CA LEU A 287 25.79 22.84 -45.03
C LEU A 287 25.38 22.72 -43.55
N PRO A 288 24.37 21.89 -43.23
CA PRO A 288 23.99 21.66 -41.84
C PRO A 288 25.15 20.97 -41.16
N THR A 289 25.62 21.54 -40.06
CA THR A 289 26.65 20.90 -39.25
C THR A 289 26.06 19.85 -38.31
N CYS A 290 24.73 19.84 -38.18
CA CYS A 290 24.01 18.83 -37.43
C CYS A 290 22.67 18.49 -38.10
N SER A 291 22.36 17.20 -38.25
CA SER A 291 21.12 16.72 -38.84
C SER A 291 20.07 16.48 -37.77
N CYS A 292 18.90 17.09 -37.91
CA CYS A 292 17.80 16.91 -36.96
C CYS A 292 17.18 15.51 -36.99
N ALA A 293 17.43 14.75 -38.07
CA ALA A 293 16.98 13.37 -38.20
C ALA A 293 17.95 12.36 -37.58
N LEU A 294 19.25 12.68 -37.56
CA LEU A 294 20.31 11.73 -37.20
C LEU A 294 21.04 12.07 -35.90
N SER A 295 20.88 13.28 -35.38
CA SER A 295 21.66 13.79 -34.24
C SER A 295 20.85 14.74 -33.35
N MET A 296 21.17 14.76 -32.05
CA MET A 296 20.59 15.71 -31.09
C MET A 296 21.32 17.05 -31.19
N CYS A 297 20.82 17.92 -32.06
CA CYS A 297 21.42 19.23 -32.31
C CYS A 297 21.00 20.24 -31.26
N SER A 298 21.96 20.95 -30.68
CA SER A 298 21.69 22.05 -29.76
C SER A 298 22.85 23.05 -29.72
N GLN A 299 22.53 24.33 -29.61
CA GLN A 299 23.52 25.40 -29.52
C GLN A 299 23.07 26.44 -28.49
N LEU A 300 24.00 27.22 -27.93
CA LEU A 300 23.63 28.30 -27.01
C LEU A 300 22.87 29.40 -27.76
N LEU A 301 21.83 29.92 -27.12
CA LEU A 301 21.12 31.10 -27.59
C LEU A 301 21.93 32.35 -27.24
N GLY A 302 21.77 33.38 -28.06
CA GLY A 302 22.42 34.66 -27.84
C GLY A 302 21.70 35.82 -28.52
N PHE A 303 22.28 36.99 -28.41
CA PHE A 303 21.88 38.17 -29.18
C PHE A 303 22.74 38.27 -30.43
N PHE A 304 22.10 38.49 -31.59
CA PHE A 304 22.80 38.65 -32.86
C PHE A 304 22.48 40.01 -33.49
N ASN A 305 23.44 40.62 -34.17
CA ASN A 305 23.18 41.80 -35.00
C ASN A 305 23.38 41.45 -36.46
N ARG A 306 22.56 42.01 -37.35
CA ARG A 306 22.73 41.83 -38.80
C ARG A 306 23.59 42.95 -39.35
N SER A 307 24.62 42.58 -40.09
CA SER A 307 25.48 43.50 -40.83
C SER A 307 24.67 44.41 -41.77
N SER A 308 25.17 45.61 -42.03
CA SER A 308 24.54 46.61 -42.90
C SER A 308 24.32 46.13 -44.34
N ASN A 309 25.10 45.15 -44.80
CA ASN A 309 24.96 44.51 -46.11
C ASN A 309 23.87 43.40 -46.15
N GLY A 310 23.28 43.06 -45.00
CA GLY A 310 22.16 42.12 -44.90
C GLY A 310 22.51 40.64 -44.98
N SER A 311 23.79 40.25 -45.09
CA SER A 311 24.15 38.84 -45.33
C SER A 311 24.77 38.11 -44.13
N ILE A 312 25.29 38.85 -43.15
CA ILE A 312 26.05 38.30 -42.03
C ILE A 312 25.37 38.65 -40.71
N PHE A 313 25.21 37.68 -39.81
CA PHE A 313 24.85 37.93 -38.42
C PHE A 313 26.09 37.80 -37.54
N THR A 314 26.23 38.66 -36.55
CA THR A 314 27.36 38.66 -35.61
C THR A 314 26.85 38.47 -34.20
N LEU A 315 27.38 37.48 -33.49
CA LEU A 315 27.08 37.24 -32.08
C LEU A 315 27.55 38.43 -31.23
N ILE A 316 26.65 38.95 -30.40
CA ILE A 316 26.93 40.02 -29.44
C ILE A 316 27.31 39.37 -28.10
N THR A 317 26.45 38.49 -27.60
CA THR A 317 26.64 37.78 -26.33
C THR A 317 25.77 36.53 -26.29
N GLU A 318 26.28 35.47 -25.66
CA GLU A 318 25.53 34.25 -25.40
C GLU A 318 24.80 34.37 -24.06
N ILE A 319 23.71 33.62 -23.92
CA ILE A 319 22.92 33.60 -22.70
C ILE A 319 23.20 32.29 -21.97
N PRO A 320 23.85 32.34 -20.79
CA PRO A 320 24.15 31.17 -20.00
C PRO A 320 22.91 30.32 -19.73
N GLY A 321 23.03 29.03 -20.00
CA GLY A 321 21.99 28.05 -19.72
C GLY A 321 20.84 28.02 -20.73
N MET A 322 20.78 28.90 -21.73
CA MET A 322 19.70 28.92 -22.72
C MET A 322 20.15 28.29 -24.04
N TYR A 323 19.41 27.30 -24.52
CA TYR A 323 19.75 26.50 -25.70
C TYR A 323 18.67 26.55 -26.78
N SER A 324 19.11 26.66 -28.02
CA SER A 324 18.34 26.30 -29.20
C SER A 324 18.54 24.83 -29.52
N ALA A 325 17.63 24.28 -30.31
CA ALA A 325 17.73 22.95 -30.87
C ALA A 325 16.93 22.88 -32.18
N CYS A 326 16.87 21.70 -32.78
CA CYS A 326 15.99 21.43 -33.92
C CYS A 326 14.55 21.90 -33.65
N TYR A 327 14.00 21.50 -32.51
CA TYR A 327 12.68 21.90 -32.06
C TYR A 327 12.78 22.84 -30.85
N PRO A 328 11.94 23.89 -30.77
CA PRO A 328 11.86 24.77 -29.61
C PRO A 328 11.75 24.04 -28.27
N LEU A 329 10.98 22.95 -28.22
CA LEU A 329 10.79 22.13 -27.03
C LEU A 329 12.06 21.36 -26.60
N ASP A 330 12.89 20.90 -27.54
CA ASP A 330 14.20 20.29 -27.23
C ASP A 330 15.12 21.31 -26.56
N GLY A 331 15.21 22.50 -27.16
CA GLY A 331 16.02 23.61 -26.64
C GLY A 331 15.52 24.03 -25.27
N LEU A 332 14.21 24.16 -25.10
CA LEU A 332 13.55 24.45 -23.82
C LEU A 332 13.94 23.43 -22.76
N ARG A 333 13.73 22.13 -23.01
CA ARG A 333 13.99 21.08 -22.02
C ARG A 333 15.46 21.01 -21.63
N LYS A 334 16.38 21.34 -22.54
CA LYS A 334 17.83 21.43 -22.26
C LYS A 334 18.22 22.71 -21.50
N SER A 335 17.42 23.76 -21.60
CA SER A 335 17.73 25.05 -21.01
C SER A 335 17.56 25.07 -19.49
N THR A 336 18.26 25.99 -18.83
CA THR A 336 18.13 26.31 -17.40
C THR A 336 17.69 27.77 -17.27
N LEU A 337 17.23 28.16 -16.09
CA LEU A 337 16.87 29.54 -15.77
C LEU A 337 18.02 30.29 -15.08
N GLU A 338 19.26 29.79 -15.14
CA GLU A 338 20.35 30.26 -14.26
C GLU A 338 20.65 31.76 -14.41
N CYS A 339 20.54 32.28 -15.62
CA CYS A 339 20.75 33.70 -15.90
C CYS A 339 19.61 34.57 -15.31
N TRP A 340 18.43 34.01 -15.07
CA TRP A 340 17.25 34.73 -14.57
C TRP A 340 17.26 34.85 -13.04
N PHE A 341 18.21 34.18 -12.38
CA PHE A 341 18.54 34.34 -10.96
C PHE A 341 19.75 35.26 -10.74
N ASN A 342 20.32 35.83 -11.81
CA ASN A 342 21.55 36.61 -11.78
C ASN A 342 21.31 38.01 -12.33
N ASP A 343 21.35 39.01 -11.45
CA ASP A 343 21.12 40.43 -11.78
C ASP A 343 22.02 40.91 -12.92
N THR A 344 23.31 40.56 -12.90
CA THR A 344 24.26 40.94 -13.96
C THR A 344 23.85 40.37 -15.32
N CYS A 345 23.29 39.17 -15.34
CA CYS A 345 22.86 38.53 -16.57
C CYS A 345 21.55 39.14 -17.11
N ILE A 346 20.63 39.50 -16.21
CA ILE A 346 19.42 40.25 -16.54
C ILE A 346 19.75 41.64 -17.09
N GLU A 347 20.75 42.34 -16.54
CA GLU A 347 21.23 43.62 -17.07
C GLU A 347 21.77 43.48 -18.51
N ILE A 348 22.54 42.41 -18.77
CA ILE A 348 23.03 42.09 -20.12
C ILE A 348 21.85 41.87 -21.07
N ILE A 349 20.83 41.13 -20.66
CA ILE A 349 19.63 40.91 -21.47
C ILE A 349 18.89 42.23 -21.74
N SER A 350 18.63 42.98 -20.68
CA SER A 350 17.88 44.24 -20.73
C SER A 350 18.53 45.26 -21.66
N SER A 351 19.87 45.39 -21.59
CA SER A 351 20.65 46.30 -22.44
C SER A 351 20.65 45.92 -23.92
N ASN A 352 20.53 44.63 -24.26
CA ASN A 352 20.54 44.13 -25.64
C ASN A 352 19.13 44.04 -26.27
N LEU A 353 18.08 44.25 -25.48
CA LEU A 353 16.69 44.30 -25.96
C LEU A 353 16.28 45.69 -26.49
N THR A 354 17.05 46.75 -26.23
CA THR A 354 16.68 48.13 -26.58
C THR A 354 17.41 48.68 -27.81
N PRO A 355 16.67 49.28 -28.75
CA PRO A 355 17.10 50.53 -29.39
C PRO A 355 16.14 51.71 -29.10
N PHE A 356 15.10 51.53 -28.27
CA PHE A 356 14.02 52.51 -28.00
C PHE A 356 13.94 52.94 -26.52
N PRO A 357 13.35 54.10 -26.18
CA PRO A 357 13.52 54.80 -24.89
C PRO A 357 12.63 54.26 -23.76
N VAL A 358 12.45 52.94 -23.68
CA VAL A 358 11.71 52.31 -22.59
C VAL A 358 12.63 51.28 -21.95
N ASP A 359 13.06 51.56 -20.73
CA ASP A 359 13.83 50.62 -19.92
C ASP A 359 12.96 49.37 -19.70
N ILE A 360 13.33 48.27 -20.35
CA ILE A 360 12.77 46.95 -20.07
C ILE A 360 13.59 46.39 -18.93
N SER A 361 13.04 46.40 -17.72
CA SER A 361 13.64 45.78 -16.54
C SER A 361 12.83 44.55 -16.17
N PHE A 362 13.51 43.40 -16.08
CA PHE A 362 12.90 42.18 -15.56
C PHE A 362 13.22 42.05 -14.08
N ASN A 363 12.21 41.69 -13.30
CA ASN A 363 12.43 41.33 -11.91
C ASN A 363 13.15 39.97 -11.83
N PRO A 364 14.29 39.88 -11.14
CA PRO A 364 15.03 38.63 -11.00
C PRO A 364 14.22 37.58 -10.24
N LEU A 365 14.40 36.32 -10.63
CA LEU A 365 13.90 35.19 -9.87
C LEU A 365 14.70 35.07 -8.56
N ASN A 366 14.03 34.71 -7.47
CA ASN A 366 14.64 34.60 -6.16
C ASN A 366 15.08 33.15 -5.88
N ALA A 367 16.39 32.92 -5.81
CA ALA A 367 16.93 31.58 -5.55
C ALA A 367 16.58 31.06 -4.14
N SER A 368 16.30 31.94 -3.17
CA SER A 368 15.88 31.55 -1.81
C SER A 368 14.44 31.03 -1.73
N GLN A 369 13.63 31.21 -2.79
CA GLN A 369 12.27 30.67 -2.87
C GLN A 369 12.22 29.25 -3.45
N LEU A 370 13.33 28.77 -4.01
CA LEU A 370 13.43 27.40 -4.51
C LEU A 370 13.52 26.44 -3.32
N ILE A 371 12.76 25.34 -3.40
CA ILE A 371 12.69 24.34 -2.32
C ILE A 371 13.36 23.05 -2.78
N ARG A 372 13.05 22.64 -4.01
CA ARG A 372 13.49 21.39 -4.62
C ARG A 372 14.51 21.59 -5.71
N PHE A 373 14.28 22.58 -6.58
CA PHE A 373 15.16 22.81 -7.73
C PHE A 373 16.27 23.81 -7.40
N SER A 374 17.22 23.93 -8.32
CA SER A 374 18.29 24.92 -8.26
C SER A 374 18.23 25.81 -9.49
N PRO A 375 18.88 26.99 -9.49
CA PRO A 375 18.98 27.84 -10.68
C PRO A 375 19.55 27.13 -11.92
N LYS A 376 20.35 26.07 -11.72
CA LYS A 376 20.96 25.26 -12.78
C LYS A 376 20.18 24.00 -13.14
N SER A 377 19.05 23.74 -12.48
CA SER A 377 18.16 22.64 -12.87
C SER A 377 17.63 22.89 -14.27
N THR A 378 17.58 21.86 -15.09
CA THR A 378 17.04 22.00 -16.45
C THR A 378 15.53 22.19 -16.38
N LEU A 379 14.97 22.94 -17.32
CA LEU A 379 13.53 23.07 -17.47
C LEU A 379 12.90 21.71 -17.80
N GLY A 380 13.63 20.79 -18.45
CA GLY A 380 13.22 19.40 -18.61
C GLY A 380 12.99 18.68 -17.28
N ASP A 381 13.91 18.81 -16.32
CA ASP A 381 13.77 18.23 -14.98
C ASP A 381 12.59 18.85 -14.20
N ILE A 382 12.39 20.16 -14.35
CA ILE A 382 11.29 20.88 -13.70
C ILE A 382 9.94 20.45 -14.31
N ILE A 383 9.85 20.35 -15.64
CA ILE A 383 8.64 19.89 -16.36
C ILE A 383 8.32 18.43 -16.03
N ASP A 384 9.32 17.55 -16.00
CA ASP A 384 9.14 16.12 -15.67
C ASP A 384 8.60 15.89 -14.26
N GLU A 385 8.75 16.88 -13.39
CA GLU A 385 8.23 16.94 -12.04
C GLU A 385 7.03 17.91 -11.93
N ILE A 386 6.27 18.04 -13.02
CA ILE A 386 5.02 18.81 -13.18
C ILE A 386 5.13 20.28 -12.72
N MET A 387 6.32 20.87 -12.80
CA MET A 387 6.59 22.24 -12.36
C MET A 387 6.37 22.46 -10.85
N VAL A 388 6.38 21.42 -10.01
CA VAL A 388 6.10 21.54 -8.55
C VAL A 388 7.37 21.53 -7.72
N GLU A 389 7.51 22.54 -6.87
CA GLU A 389 8.58 22.67 -5.87
C GLU A 389 8.30 21.83 -4.62
N GLU A 390 7.09 21.93 -4.07
CA GLU A 390 6.72 21.27 -2.83
C GLU A 390 5.29 20.74 -2.87
N TRP A 391 5.10 19.53 -2.35
CA TRP A 391 3.80 18.97 -2.01
C TRP A 391 3.65 18.98 -0.48
N ARG A 392 2.56 19.57 0.03
CA ARG A 392 2.22 19.55 1.45
C ARG A 392 0.94 18.76 1.66
N GLN A 393 1.03 17.74 2.50
CA GLN A 393 -0.06 16.85 2.84
C GLN A 393 -0.41 16.95 4.32
N THR A 394 -1.70 16.97 4.60
CA THR A 394 -2.26 16.97 5.96
C THR A 394 -3.31 15.87 6.05
N ILE A 395 -3.16 14.98 7.03
CA ILE A 395 -4.04 13.84 7.25
C ILE A 395 -4.51 13.89 8.71
N SER A 396 -5.82 13.86 8.94
CA SER A 396 -6.39 13.90 10.29
C SER A 396 -7.15 12.61 10.61
N TYR A 397 -6.54 11.78 11.47
CA TYR A 397 -7.19 10.59 12.00
C TYR A 397 -8.42 10.95 12.84
N GLU A 398 -8.38 12.06 13.57
CA GLU A 398 -9.49 12.51 14.41
C GLU A 398 -10.70 12.91 13.54
N ALA A 399 -10.48 13.54 12.38
CA ALA A 399 -11.55 13.86 11.44
C ALA A 399 -12.14 12.59 10.81
N TYR A 400 -11.30 11.62 10.44
CA TYR A 400 -11.75 10.29 10.00
C TYR A 400 -12.60 9.60 11.08
N TYR A 401 -12.11 9.51 12.31
CA TYR A 401 -12.80 8.82 13.41
C TYR A 401 -14.16 9.45 13.72
N ARG A 402 -14.24 10.79 13.69
CA ARG A 402 -15.51 11.52 13.87
C ARG A 402 -16.51 11.27 12.75
N SER A 403 -16.03 11.07 11.53
CA SER A 403 -16.88 10.72 10.38
C SER A 403 -17.36 9.26 10.51
N CYS A 404 -16.46 8.35 10.89
CA CYS A 404 -16.80 6.95 11.08
C CYS A 404 -17.81 6.71 12.22
N LYS A 405 -17.63 7.40 13.35
CA LYS A 405 -18.55 7.44 14.49
C LYS A 405 -19.05 6.05 14.94
N PRO A 406 -18.17 5.18 15.48
CA PRO A 406 -18.58 3.86 15.96
C PRO A 406 -19.57 3.97 17.12
N LEU A 407 -20.72 3.28 17.02
CA LEU A 407 -21.76 3.32 18.05
C LEU A 407 -21.44 2.40 19.24
N LYS A 408 -20.81 1.26 18.98
CA LYS A 408 -20.39 0.28 19.98
C LYS A 408 -19.16 -0.48 19.51
N CYS A 409 -18.31 -0.87 20.44
CA CYS A 409 -17.18 -1.75 20.23
C CYS A 409 -17.32 -2.99 21.09
N VAL A 410 -17.08 -4.16 20.49
CA VAL A 410 -17.14 -5.46 21.16
C VAL A 410 -15.77 -6.11 21.01
N PHE A 411 -15.22 -6.63 22.10
CA PHE A 411 -13.95 -7.37 22.07
C PHE A 411 -13.96 -8.49 23.09
N THR A 412 -13.09 -9.48 22.89
CA THR A 412 -12.93 -10.59 23.82
C THR A 412 -11.52 -10.69 24.33
N TYR A 413 -11.36 -10.76 25.64
CA TYR A 413 -10.08 -11.05 26.29
C TYR A 413 -10.19 -12.36 27.10
N THR A 414 -9.05 -13.00 27.33
CA THR A 414 -8.98 -14.26 28.08
C THR A 414 -8.61 -13.99 29.53
N HIS A 415 -9.42 -14.52 30.45
CA HIS A 415 -9.07 -14.54 31.87
C HIS A 415 -8.65 -15.95 32.27
N ARG A 416 -7.55 -16.04 33.02
CA ARG A 416 -7.12 -17.27 33.68
C ARG A 416 -7.66 -17.25 35.11
N LEU A 417 -8.32 -18.33 35.53
CA LEU A 417 -8.92 -18.51 36.86
C LEU A 417 -10.17 -17.64 37.11
N ASP A 418 -11.35 -18.14 36.75
CA ASP A 418 -12.64 -17.60 37.21
C ASP A 418 -13.10 -18.36 38.46
N LEU A 419 -12.98 -17.74 39.63
CA LEU A 419 -13.35 -18.33 40.91
C LEU A 419 -14.83 -18.70 41.00
N ILE A 420 -15.72 -17.91 40.39
CA ILE A 420 -17.17 -18.15 40.42
C ILE A 420 -17.47 -19.40 39.59
N TYR A 421 -16.82 -19.53 38.43
CA TYR A 421 -16.95 -20.71 37.59
C TYR A 421 -16.42 -21.99 38.26
N VAL A 422 -15.25 -21.92 38.92
CA VAL A 422 -14.69 -23.07 39.65
C VAL A 422 -15.64 -23.53 40.76
N VAL A 423 -16.17 -22.60 41.56
CA VAL A 423 -17.09 -22.92 42.67
C VAL A 423 -18.41 -23.51 42.16
N THR A 424 -19.01 -22.91 41.13
CA THR A 424 -20.29 -23.39 40.57
C THR A 424 -20.15 -24.76 39.90
N THR A 425 -19.04 -25.02 39.21
CA THR A 425 -18.76 -26.33 38.60
C THR A 425 -18.56 -27.41 39.66
N LEU A 426 -17.81 -27.11 40.72
CA LEU A 426 -17.63 -28.05 41.84
C LEU A 426 -18.96 -28.37 42.53
N ALA A 427 -19.81 -27.38 42.76
CA ALA A 427 -21.13 -27.58 43.35
C ALA A 427 -22.04 -28.47 42.46
N ALA A 428 -22.01 -28.26 41.14
CA ALA A 428 -22.81 -29.03 40.19
C ALA A 428 -22.36 -30.49 40.10
N VAL A 429 -21.05 -30.75 40.08
CA VAL A 429 -20.50 -32.10 39.89
C VAL A 429 -20.47 -32.91 41.19
N PHE A 430 -20.34 -32.25 42.36
CA PHE A 430 -20.24 -32.92 43.66
C PHE A 430 -21.39 -33.90 43.92
N GLY A 431 -22.63 -33.51 43.59
CA GLY A 431 -23.80 -34.35 43.78
C GLY A 431 -23.71 -35.67 43.02
N GLY A 432 -23.49 -35.63 41.71
CA GLY A 432 -23.38 -36.83 40.88
C GLY A 432 -22.17 -37.69 41.24
N LEU A 433 -21.02 -37.07 41.43
CA LEU A 433 -19.77 -37.73 41.77
C LEU A 433 -19.86 -38.47 43.13
N SER A 434 -20.54 -37.85 44.11
CA SER A 434 -20.76 -38.44 45.43
C SER A 434 -21.60 -39.72 45.38
N VAL A 435 -22.61 -39.78 44.50
CA VAL A 435 -23.49 -40.96 44.35
C VAL A 435 -22.81 -42.05 43.54
N SER A 436 -22.16 -41.69 42.42
CA SER A 436 -21.44 -42.64 41.57
C SER A 436 -20.32 -43.36 42.33
N PHE A 437 -19.51 -42.63 43.10
CA PHE A 437 -18.45 -43.25 43.90
C PHE A 437 -19.01 -44.10 45.04
N GLN A 438 -20.16 -43.77 45.63
CA GLN A 438 -20.79 -44.65 46.63
C GLN A 438 -21.12 -46.03 46.05
N ILE A 439 -21.64 -46.07 44.82
CA ILE A 439 -21.99 -47.33 44.14
C ILE A 439 -20.71 -48.09 43.72
N VAL A 440 -19.79 -47.41 43.05
CA VAL A 440 -18.59 -48.05 42.48
C VAL A 440 -17.63 -48.52 43.57
N CYS A 441 -17.37 -47.73 44.61
CA CYS A 441 -16.49 -48.16 45.71
C CYS A 441 -17.08 -49.34 46.48
N SER A 442 -18.41 -49.37 46.66
CA SER A 442 -19.11 -50.51 47.28
C SER A 442 -18.99 -51.78 46.45
N TRP A 443 -19.09 -51.67 45.12
CA TRP A 443 -18.89 -52.80 44.21
C TRP A 443 -17.43 -53.27 44.18
N LEU A 444 -16.47 -52.34 44.08
CA LEU A 444 -15.04 -52.66 44.03
C LEU A 444 -14.53 -53.39 45.27
N ILE A 445 -14.99 -53.00 46.48
CA ILE A 445 -14.57 -53.69 47.70
C ILE A 445 -15.25 -55.06 47.82
N LYS A 446 -16.53 -55.18 47.47
CA LYS A 446 -17.21 -56.49 47.41
C LYS A 446 -16.52 -57.43 46.42
N PHE A 447 -16.14 -56.91 45.26
CA PHE A 447 -15.38 -57.65 44.26
C PHE A 447 -13.97 -58.02 44.75
N TYR A 448 -13.27 -57.09 45.40
CA TYR A 448 -11.94 -57.32 45.98
C TYR A 448 -11.94 -58.37 47.10
N VAL A 449 -12.95 -58.36 47.97
CA VAL A 449 -13.12 -59.36 49.03
C VAL A 449 -13.57 -60.71 48.48
N HIS A 450 -14.44 -60.70 47.46
CA HIS A 450 -14.85 -61.92 46.75
C HIS A 450 -13.65 -62.57 46.03
N ARG A 451 -12.83 -61.76 45.34
CA ARG A 451 -11.62 -62.21 44.63
C ARG A 451 -10.47 -62.61 45.56
N ARG A 452 -10.45 -62.14 46.83
CA ARG A 452 -9.52 -62.65 47.86
C ARG A 452 -9.94 -64.00 48.45
N ARG A 453 -11.20 -64.42 48.31
CA ARG A 453 -11.68 -65.76 48.71
C ARG A 453 -11.47 -66.83 47.64
N THR A 454 -11.19 -66.44 46.40
CA THR A 454 -10.96 -67.34 45.28
C THR A 454 -9.73 -66.88 44.49
N ASN A 455 -8.56 -67.41 44.86
CA ASN A 455 -7.57 -68.00 43.94
C ASN A 455 -6.16 -68.06 44.54
N THR A 456 -5.80 -69.28 44.94
CA THR A 456 -4.46 -69.87 44.83
C THR A 456 -4.13 -70.19 43.37
N VAL A 457 -2.87 -69.92 42.97
CA VAL A 457 -2.08 -70.55 41.88
C VAL A 457 -2.35 -70.11 40.42
N SER A 458 -1.35 -69.40 39.87
CA SER A 458 -0.56 -69.55 38.61
C SER A 458 -1.26 -69.92 37.27
N THR A 459 -0.85 -69.58 36.04
CA THR A 459 0.40 -69.06 35.43
C THR A 459 0.10 -68.66 33.96
N SER A 460 1.05 -67.94 33.34
CA SER A 460 1.29 -67.59 31.92
C SER A 460 0.82 -68.54 30.80
N THR A 461 0.41 -68.00 29.63
CA THR A 461 1.23 -67.93 28.40
C THR A 461 0.58 -67.13 27.25
N THR A 462 1.49 -66.68 26.39
CA THR A 462 1.46 -65.86 25.19
C THR A 462 0.59 -66.37 24.03
N ALA A 463 0.00 -65.44 23.26
CA ALA A 463 -0.28 -65.66 21.83
C ALA A 463 -0.19 -64.34 21.04
N THR A 464 0.53 -64.45 19.94
CA THR A 464 0.90 -63.48 18.91
C THR A 464 -0.29 -62.98 18.09
N VAL A 465 -0.28 -61.70 17.67
CA VAL A 465 -0.97 -61.25 16.45
C VAL A 465 -0.01 -60.42 15.62
N THR A 466 0.10 -60.86 14.37
CA THR A 466 0.95 -60.38 13.29
C THR A 466 0.46 -59.05 12.73
N ALA A 467 1.41 -58.32 12.15
CA ALA A 467 1.26 -57.04 11.48
C ALA A 467 0.27 -57.05 10.30
N LEU A 468 -0.33 -55.87 10.05
CA LEU A 468 -0.35 -55.14 8.77
C LEU A 468 -1.11 -53.83 9.02
N GLN A 469 -0.50 -52.67 8.75
CA GLN A 469 -0.76 -51.93 7.51
C GLN A 469 -0.19 -50.51 7.63
N SER A 470 0.73 -50.23 6.71
CA SER A 470 1.27 -48.92 6.36
C SER A 470 0.17 -47.95 5.92
N THR A 471 0.24 -46.70 6.37
CA THR A 471 -0.28 -45.55 5.62
C THR A 471 0.84 -44.54 5.37
N PRO A 472 0.91 -43.94 4.17
CA PRO A 472 2.05 -43.17 3.68
C PRO A 472 2.13 -41.75 4.29
N PRO A 473 3.29 -41.08 4.13
CA PRO A 473 3.55 -39.77 4.70
C PRO A 473 2.84 -38.62 3.95
N VAL A 474 2.68 -37.54 4.72
CA VAL A 474 2.27 -36.18 4.36
C VAL A 474 2.83 -35.71 3.00
N PRO A 475 2.03 -35.06 2.13
CA PRO A 475 2.55 -34.40 0.94
C PRO A 475 3.26 -33.10 1.34
N ILE A 476 4.57 -33.06 1.08
CA ILE A 476 5.38 -31.84 1.07
C ILE A 476 5.02 -31.08 -0.21
N ILE A 477 4.60 -29.83 -0.04
CA ILE A 477 4.36 -28.87 -1.12
C ILE A 477 5.71 -28.60 -1.81
N PRO A 478 5.86 -28.87 -3.12
CA PRO A 478 7.04 -28.38 -3.83
C PRO A 478 6.86 -26.88 -4.08
N LEU A 479 7.85 -26.11 -3.64
CA LEU A 479 8.12 -24.78 -4.17
C LEU A 479 8.22 -24.90 -5.70
N CYS A 480 7.29 -24.26 -6.40
CA CYS A 480 7.40 -24.03 -7.82
C CYS A 480 8.57 -23.06 -8.03
N SER A 481 9.74 -23.59 -8.39
CA SER A 481 10.78 -22.81 -9.05
C SER A 481 10.41 -22.75 -10.54
N ILE A 482 10.01 -21.57 -11.00
CA ILE A 482 9.85 -21.30 -12.42
C ILE A 482 11.25 -21.11 -13.01
N ASN A 483 11.93 -22.20 -13.31
CA ASN A 483 13.02 -22.18 -14.28
C ASN A 483 12.39 -22.36 -15.67
N ALA A 484 11.92 -21.25 -16.25
CA ALA A 484 11.57 -21.21 -17.66
C ALA A 484 12.86 -21.30 -18.48
N THR A 485 13.27 -22.53 -18.82
CA THR A 485 14.27 -22.75 -19.85
C THR A 485 13.56 -22.74 -21.20
N TRP A 486 13.73 -21.65 -21.96
CA TRP A 486 13.26 -21.56 -23.34
C TRP A 486 13.79 -22.74 -24.14
N LYS A 487 12.89 -23.57 -24.66
CA LYS A 487 13.24 -24.58 -25.65
C LYS A 487 13.75 -23.82 -26.89
N ARG A 488 15.03 -24.01 -27.26
CA ARG A 488 15.70 -23.34 -28.39
C ARG A 488 15.26 -23.88 -29.76
N GLU A 489 13.98 -24.23 -29.90
CA GLU A 489 13.38 -24.66 -31.15
C GLU A 489 12.22 -23.71 -31.45
N ALA A 490 12.49 -22.69 -32.27
CA ALA A 490 11.46 -21.81 -32.81
C ALA A 490 10.96 -22.38 -34.13
N VAL A 491 9.64 -22.37 -34.33
CA VAL A 491 9.00 -22.74 -35.60
C VAL A 491 8.41 -21.46 -36.19
N THR A 492 8.77 -21.13 -37.43
CA THR A 492 8.12 -20.05 -38.17
C THR A 492 6.70 -20.48 -38.51
N VAL A 493 5.70 -19.68 -38.15
CA VAL A 493 4.27 -19.99 -38.37
C VAL A 493 3.56 -18.99 -39.30
N ALA A 494 4.20 -17.85 -39.59
CA ALA A 494 3.70 -16.82 -40.51
C ALA A 494 4.88 -16.09 -41.18
N GLY A 495 4.64 -15.46 -42.33
CA GLY A 495 5.64 -14.68 -43.08
C GLY A 495 6.46 -15.51 -44.09
N PHE A 496 5.90 -16.59 -44.64
CA PHE A 496 6.59 -17.43 -45.63
C PHE A 496 6.75 -16.79 -47.02
N SER A 497 6.11 -15.64 -47.27
CA SER A 497 6.04 -14.98 -48.58
C SER A 497 7.07 -13.85 -48.75
N ASN A 498 7.90 -13.96 -49.79
CA ASN A 498 8.85 -12.91 -50.19
C ASN A 498 8.19 -11.88 -51.14
N SER A 499 7.26 -11.06 -50.66
CA SER A 499 6.77 -9.81 -51.31
C SER A 499 5.67 -9.88 -52.39
N THR A 500 4.79 -10.89 -52.39
CA THR A 500 3.56 -10.87 -53.21
C THR A 500 2.30 -10.96 -52.33
N SER A 501 1.15 -10.56 -52.89
CA SER A 501 -0.18 -10.63 -52.27
C SER A 501 -0.62 -12.08 -52.02
N ASP A 502 0.09 -12.77 -51.13
CA ASP A 502 -0.26 -14.11 -50.70
C ASP A 502 -1.45 -14.01 -49.75
N SER A 503 -2.59 -14.54 -50.19
CA SER A 503 -3.84 -14.59 -49.44
C SER A 503 -3.92 -15.82 -48.53
N SER A 504 -2.91 -16.70 -48.55
CA SER A 504 -2.81 -17.82 -47.60
C SER A 504 -2.76 -17.30 -46.16
N LEU A 505 -3.21 -18.11 -45.20
CA LEU A 505 -3.23 -17.70 -43.79
C LEU A 505 -1.82 -17.54 -43.18
N SER A 506 -0.77 -18.03 -43.85
CA SER A 506 0.61 -17.96 -43.40
C SER A 506 1.49 -17.03 -44.24
N GLY A 507 0.98 -16.54 -45.38
CA GLY A 507 1.57 -15.46 -46.18
C GLY A 507 1.11 -14.10 -45.66
N LEU A 508 2.06 -13.19 -45.44
CA LEU A 508 1.79 -11.83 -44.97
C LEU A 508 2.21 -10.83 -46.05
N TYR A 509 1.47 -9.74 -46.18
CA TYR A 509 1.76 -8.66 -47.11
C TYR A 509 1.82 -7.31 -46.39
N TYR A 510 3.07 -6.88 -46.16
CA TYR A 510 3.41 -5.66 -45.43
C TYR A 510 2.78 -5.59 -44.02
N PRO A 511 3.02 -6.59 -43.15
CA PRO A 511 2.48 -6.52 -41.80
C PRO A 511 3.10 -5.35 -41.05
N GLU A 512 2.28 -4.50 -40.45
CA GLU A 512 2.72 -3.27 -39.78
C GLU A 512 2.72 -3.39 -38.25
N ASP A 513 1.91 -4.30 -37.68
CA ASP A 513 1.78 -4.43 -36.23
C ASP A 513 1.46 -5.86 -35.75
N ILE A 514 1.79 -6.14 -34.49
CA ILE A 514 1.62 -7.42 -33.82
C ILE A 514 1.32 -7.24 -32.33
N VAL A 515 0.34 -7.99 -31.82
CA VAL A 515 -0.05 -8.00 -30.40
C VAL A 515 -0.07 -9.42 -29.87
N VAL A 516 0.34 -9.59 -28.62
CA VAL A 516 0.23 -10.86 -27.88
C VAL A 516 -0.60 -10.63 -26.63
N ASP A 517 -1.65 -11.44 -26.42
CA ASP A 517 -2.47 -11.35 -25.22
C ASP A 517 -1.85 -12.07 -24.01
N ALA A 518 -2.44 -11.86 -22.82
CA ALA A 518 -1.99 -12.47 -21.57
C ALA A 518 -2.02 -14.02 -21.56
N MET A 519 -2.75 -14.64 -22.49
CA MET A 519 -2.80 -16.11 -22.67
C MET A 519 -1.74 -16.61 -23.68
N GLY A 520 -1.00 -15.70 -24.31
CA GLY A 520 0.05 -15.98 -25.29
C GLY A 520 -0.44 -16.12 -26.73
N ASN A 521 -1.69 -15.75 -27.03
CA ASN A 521 -2.20 -15.80 -28.40
C ASN A 521 -1.69 -14.60 -29.19
N LEU A 522 -1.43 -14.81 -30.48
CA LEU A 522 -0.80 -13.85 -31.38
C LEU A 522 -1.82 -13.25 -32.34
N TYR A 523 -1.80 -11.93 -32.49
CA TYR A 523 -2.62 -11.18 -33.43
C TYR A 523 -1.70 -10.41 -34.36
N ILE A 524 -1.90 -10.55 -35.68
CA ILE A 524 -1.07 -9.89 -36.70
C ILE A 524 -1.96 -9.03 -37.57
N GLN A 525 -1.54 -7.77 -37.75
CA GLN A 525 -2.13 -6.86 -38.73
C GLN A 525 -1.49 -7.09 -40.08
N ASP A 526 -2.25 -7.66 -41.02
CA ASP A 526 -1.80 -7.91 -42.37
C ASP A 526 -2.29 -6.75 -43.27
N PHE A 527 -1.57 -5.62 -43.24
CA PHE A 527 -2.00 -4.31 -43.72
C PHE A 527 -2.46 -4.32 -45.19
N LEU A 528 -1.60 -4.75 -46.13
CA LEU A 528 -1.95 -4.72 -47.56
C LEU A 528 -2.93 -5.83 -47.95
N ASN A 529 -3.00 -6.90 -47.18
CA ASN A 529 -4.05 -7.91 -47.29
C ASN A 529 -5.32 -7.54 -46.51
N ARG A 530 -5.38 -6.37 -45.85
CA ARG A 530 -6.60 -5.81 -45.24
C ARG A 530 -7.33 -6.78 -44.33
N ARG A 531 -6.59 -7.46 -43.46
CA ARG A 531 -7.13 -8.46 -42.52
C ARG A 531 -6.34 -8.47 -41.22
N ILE A 532 -6.99 -8.98 -40.19
CA ILE A 532 -6.37 -9.29 -38.90
C ILE A 532 -6.37 -10.79 -38.74
N LEU A 533 -5.18 -11.34 -38.51
CA LEU A 533 -4.97 -12.78 -38.34
C LEU A 533 -4.70 -13.09 -36.86
N TYR A 534 -5.09 -14.28 -36.44
CA TYR A 534 -4.99 -14.77 -35.06
C TYR A 534 -4.40 -16.18 -35.02
N TRP A 535 -3.40 -16.40 -34.16
CA TRP A 535 -2.87 -17.71 -33.81
C TRP A 535 -3.08 -17.96 -32.31
N PRO A 536 -3.78 -19.03 -31.93
CA PRO A 536 -3.77 -19.51 -30.56
C PRO A 536 -2.36 -19.87 -30.09
N THR A 537 -2.11 -19.77 -28.79
CA THR A 537 -0.85 -20.23 -28.16
C THR A 537 -0.55 -21.67 -28.57
N ASN A 538 0.70 -21.91 -29.01
CA ASN A 538 1.19 -23.21 -29.52
C ASN A 538 0.54 -23.71 -30.84
N SER A 539 -0.27 -22.91 -31.52
CA SER A 539 -0.79 -23.26 -32.85
C SER A 539 0.24 -23.04 -33.94
N THR A 540 0.30 -23.94 -34.91
CA THR A 540 1.07 -23.76 -36.15
C THR A 540 0.25 -23.13 -37.27
N GLU A 541 -1.06 -22.99 -37.09
CA GLU A 541 -2.00 -22.45 -38.08
C GLU A 541 -2.79 -21.27 -37.52
N GLY A 542 -2.96 -20.24 -38.35
CA GLY A 542 -3.69 -19.02 -38.02
C GLY A 542 -5.08 -19.02 -38.63
N ARG A 543 -5.92 -18.08 -38.21
CA ARG A 543 -7.24 -17.80 -38.82
C ARG A 543 -7.45 -16.30 -38.99
N SER A 544 -8.21 -15.91 -40.01
CA SER A 544 -8.70 -14.54 -40.11
C SER A 544 -9.80 -14.31 -39.09
N ILE A 545 -9.69 -13.24 -38.31
CA ILE A 545 -10.71 -12.84 -37.32
C ILE A 545 -11.44 -11.55 -37.73
N ALA A 546 -10.85 -10.75 -38.62
CA ALA A 546 -11.49 -9.58 -39.20
C ALA A 546 -10.89 -9.26 -40.57
N GLY A 547 -11.69 -8.67 -41.46
CA GLY A 547 -11.30 -8.35 -42.83
C GLY A 547 -11.45 -9.52 -43.80
N THR A 548 -11.89 -9.22 -45.02
CA THR A 548 -12.16 -10.20 -46.09
C THR A 548 -11.07 -10.22 -47.16
N GLY A 549 -10.00 -9.42 -47.02
CA GLY A 549 -9.00 -9.25 -48.08
C GLY A 549 -9.30 -8.12 -49.07
N VAL A 550 -10.51 -7.55 -49.01
CA VAL A 550 -10.99 -6.52 -49.94
C VAL A 550 -11.21 -5.21 -49.19
N SER A 551 -10.78 -4.08 -49.77
CA SER A 551 -11.13 -2.74 -49.24
C SER A 551 -12.61 -2.51 -49.42
N GLY A 552 -13.24 -2.03 -48.38
CA GLY A 552 -14.54 -1.40 -48.49
C GLY A 552 -15.10 -1.06 -47.12
N GLU A 553 -16.34 -0.61 -47.13
CA GLU A 553 -17.06 -0.08 -45.97
C GLU A 553 -18.09 -1.10 -45.44
N GLU A 554 -18.14 -2.31 -46.00
CA GLU A 554 -19.02 -3.37 -45.49
C GLU A 554 -18.58 -3.78 -44.07
N PRO A 555 -19.50 -4.25 -43.21
CA PRO A 555 -19.20 -4.55 -41.80
C PRO A 555 -18.07 -5.54 -41.54
N ASN A 556 -17.67 -6.33 -42.54
CA ASN A 556 -16.59 -7.31 -42.48
C ASN A 556 -15.35 -6.93 -43.32
N GLN A 557 -15.31 -5.73 -43.90
CA GLN A 557 -14.21 -5.22 -44.71
C GLN A 557 -13.34 -4.25 -43.91
N LEU A 558 -12.04 -4.24 -44.21
CA LEU A 558 -11.07 -3.30 -43.64
C LEU A 558 -10.44 -2.52 -44.79
N ARG A 559 -10.31 -1.20 -44.61
CA ARG A 559 -9.77 -0.32 -45.66
C ARG A 559 -8.24 -0.22 -45.60
N SER A 560 -7.75 0.16 -44.42
CA SER A 560 -6.35 0.35 -44.05
C SER A 560 -6.23 0.21 -42.53
N PRO A 561 -6.19 -1.01 -41.98
CA PRO A 561 -5.96 -1.19 -40.55
C PRO A 561 -4.54 -0.75 -40.23
N ASP A 562 -4.32 0.24 -39.37
CA ASP A 562 -3.01 0.94 -39.17
C ASP A 562 -2.34 0.58 -37.82
N GLY A 563 -3.11 0.14 -36.83
CA GLY A 563 -2.56 -0.36 -35.56
C GLY A 563 -3.49 -1.33 -34.82
N LEU A 564 -2.91 -2.20 -34.01
CA LEU A 564 -3.61 -3.11 -33.10
C LEU A 564 -3.26 -2.78 -31.66
N LEU A 565 -4.28 -2.62 -30.82
CA LEU A 565 -4.11 -2.50 -29.37
C LEU A 565 -4.94 -3.58 -28.70
N GLY A 566 -4.28 -4.45 -27.93
CA GLY A 566 -4.96 -5.37 -27.02
C GLY A 566 -5.36 -4.65 -25.74
N ASP A 567 -6.57 -4.91 -25.26
CA ASP A 567 -7.01 -4.50 -23.93
C ASP A 567 -6.92 -5.69 -22.99
N ASP A 568 -6.12 -5.58 -21.92
CA ASP A 568 -5.92 -6.63 -20.91
C ASP A 568 -7.10 -6.76 -19.92
N GLN A 569 -8.22 -6.05 -20.16
CA GLN A 569 -9.38 -5.99 -19.26
C GLN A 569 -10.56 -6.93 -19.63
N PHE A 570 -10.40 -7.87 -20.57
CA PHE A 570 -11.43 -8.88 -20.87
C PHE A 570 -10.90 -10.31 -21.01
#